data_AF-A0A6C1U202-F1
#
_entry.id   AF-A0A6C1U202-F1
#
_cell.length_a   1.000
_cell.length_b   1.000
_cell.length_c   1.000
_cell.angle_alpha   90.00
_cell.angle_beta   90.00
_cell.angle_gamma   90.00
#
_symmetry.space_group_name_H-M   'P 1'
#
loop_
_entity.id
_entity.type
_entity.pdbx_description
1 polymer ?
#
loop_
_entity_poly.entity_id
_entity_poly.type
_entity_poly.pdbx_seq_one_letter_code
_entity_poly.pdbx_strand_id
1 'polypeptide(L)' 'SMFKVEISPEDAGKIRKGQEIVLNNLRNLKNYDICCTIVGSVPIAICSFIYGCVKPIRVFNI' A
#
# COMPACT_ATOMS: atom_id res chain seq x y z
N SER A 1 10.62 10.36 -7.66
CA SER A 1 10.10 10.27 -6.29
C SER A 1 8.98 9.23 -6.28
N MET A 2 9.01 8.23 -5.39
CA MET A 2 8.00 7.17 -5.31
C MET A 2 6.79 7.65 -4.50
N PHE A 3 5.58 7.42 -5.02
CA PHE A 3 4.34 7.80 -4.34
C PHE A 3 4.16 6.99 -3.05
N LYS A 4 3.83 7.68 -1.95
CA LYS A 4 3.61 7.07 -0.63
C LYS A 4 2.13 7.07 -0.29
N VAL A 5 1.65 5.96 0.24
CA VAL A 5 0.26 5.78 0.67
C VAL A 5 0.25 5.44 2.14
N GLU A 6 -0.33 6.33 2.95
CA GLU A 6 -0.62 6.06 4.35
C GLU A 6 -1.74 5.02 4.47
N ILE A 7 -1.52 3.99 5.28
CA ILE A 7 -2.49 2.93 5.55
C ILE A 7 -2.70 2.75 7.05
N SER A 8 -3.84 2.18 7.42
CA SER A 8 -4.13 1.86 8.82
C SER A 8 -3.20 0.75 9.35
N PRO A 9 -2.95 0.67 10.67
CA PRO A 9 -2.23 -0.46 11.26
C PRO A 9 -2.88 -1.82 10.98
N GLU A 10 -4.22 -1.85 10.89
CA GLU A 10 -4.97 -3.06 10.55
C GLU A 10 -4.64 -3.54 9.13
N ASP A 11 -4.67 -2.62 8.16
CA ASP A 11 -4.35 -2.92 6.77
C ASP A 11 -2.87 -3.24 6.57
N ALA A 12 -1.98 -2.63 7.35
CA ALA A 12 -0.58 -3.01 7.38
C ALA A 12 -0.39 -4.47 7.81
N GLY A 13 -1.22 -4.96 8.75
CA GLY A 13 -1.25 -6.38 9.13
C GLY A 13 -1.65 -7.30 7.99
N LYS A 14 -2.60 -6.89 7.14
CA LYS A 14 -3.02 -7.63 5.93
C LYS A 14 -1.91 -7.64 4.88
N ILE A 15 -1.33 -6.47 4.59
CA ILE A 15 -0.21 -6.29 3.65
C ILE A 15 1.01 -7.13 4.05
N ARG A 16 1.38 -7.14 5.34
CA ARG A 16 2.50 -7.94 5.85
C ARG A 16 2.31 -9.45 5.64
N LYS A 17 1.06 -9.91 5.57
CA LYS A 17 0.69 -11.30 5.25
C LYS A 17 0.59 -11.57 3.74
N GLY A 18 0.95 -10.60 2.90
CA GLY A 18 0.84 -10.70 1.45
C GLY A 18 -0.58 -10.49 0.90
N GLN A 19 -1.52 -10.03 1.73
CA GLN A 19 -2.91 -9.85 1.34
C GLN A 19 -3.11 -8.51 0.63
N GLU A 20 -4.05 -8.49 -0.32
CA GLU A 20 -4.53 -7.26 -0.97
C GLU A 20 -5.48 -6.49 -0.05
N ILE A 21 -5.46 -5.16 -0.14
CA ILE A 21 -6.41 -4.27 0.55
C ILE A 21 -7.06 -3.33 -0.45
N VAL A 22 -8.26 -2.84 -0.12
CA VAL A 22 -8.98 -1.86 -0.93
C VAL A 22 -9.06 -0.54 -0.20
N LEU A 23 -8.48 0.51 -0.80
CA LEU A 23 -8.52 1.88 -0.30
C LEU A 23 -9.58 2.67 -1.07
N ASN A 24 -10.80 2.68 -0.55
CA ASN A 24 -11.95 3.32 -1.21
C ASN A 24 -11.73 4.83 -1.47
N ASN A 25 -10.95 5.49 -0.61
CA ASN A 25 -10.68 6.92 -0.65
C ASN A 25 -9.75 7.33 -1.82
N LEU A 26 -9.08 6.35 -2.43
CA LEU A 26 -8.06 6.56 -3.44
C LEU A 26 -8.48 6.06 -4.83
N ARG A 27 -9.73 5.61 -5.00
CA ARG A 27 -10.26 5.15 -6.30
C ARG A 27 -10.16 6.17 -7.43
N ASN A 28 -10.13 7.47 -7.08
CA ASN A 28 -10.02 8.57 -8.04
C ASN A 28 -8.57 8.99 -8.33
N LEU A 29 -7.58 8.41 -7.63
CA LEU A 29 -6.18 8.68 -7.97
C LEU A 29 -5.84 7.98 -9.29
N LYS A 30 -4.99 8.63 -10.11
CA LYS A 30 -4.36 7.98 -11.25
C LYS A 30 -3.78 6.64 -10.78
N ASN A 31 -4.08 5.58 -11.52
CA ASN A 31 -3.46 4.28 -11.29
C ASN A 31 -1.94 4.49 -11.24
N TYR A 32 -1.36 4.23 -10.08
CA TYR A 32 0.09 4.25 -9.91
C TYR A 32 0.53 2.81 -10.07
N ASP A 33 1.33 2.52 -11.09
CA ASP A 33 1.82 1.14 -11.30
C ASP A 33 2.48 0.60 -10.03
N ILE A 34 3.17 1.46 -9.27
CA ILE A 34 3.84 1.12 -8.01
C ILE A 34 3.71 2.27 -6.99
N CYS A 35 3.40 1.94 -5.73
CA CYS A 35 3.45 2.82 -4.57
C CYS A 35 4.20 2.18 -3.39
N CYS A 36 4.59 3.00 -2.42
CA CYS A 36 5.10 2.54 -1.12
C CYS A 36 4.02 2.75 -0.06
N THR A 37 3.61 1.70 0.64
CA THR A 37 2.70 1.84 1.77
C THR A 37 3.48 2.16 3.04
N ILE A 38 2.95 3.07 3.86
CA ILE A 38 3.56 3.54 5.10
C ILE A 38 2.53 3.52 6.24
N VAL A 39 3.02 3.35 7.48
CA VAL A 39 2.28 3.65 8.72
C VAL A 39 3.09 4.69 9.47
N GLY A 40 2.59 5.91 9.52
CA GLY A 40 3.34 7.08 9.99
C GLY A 40 4.60 7.31 9.16
N SER A 41 5.79 7.12 9.77
CA SER A 41 7.08 7.24 9.07
C SER A 41 7.66 5.89 8.62
N VAL A 42 7.00 4.77 8.97
CA VAL A 42 7.55 3.43 8.77
C VAL A 42 7.08 2.85 7.43
N PRO A 43 7.99 2.53 6.49
CA PRO A 43 7.62 1.84 5.25
C PRO A 43 7.22 0.40 5.54
N ILE A 44 6.13 -0.05 4.91
CA ILE A 44 5.58 -1.40 5.12
C ILE A 44 5.87 -2.29 3.92
N ALA A 45 5.55 -1.82 2.71
CA ALA A 45 5.77 -2.59 1.49
C ALA A 45 5.85 -1.69 0.25
N ILE A 46 6.49 -2.22 -0.80
CA ILE A 46 6.26 -1.79 -2.17
C ILE A 46 5.04 -2.56 -2.69
N CYS A 47 4.07 -1.84 -3.25
CA CYS A 47 2.81 -2.38 -3.72
C CYS A 47 2.49 -1.92 -5.13
N SER A 48 1.73 -2.71 -5.88
CA SER A 48 1.01 -2.21 -7.06
C SER A 48 -0.28 -1.55 -6.63
N PHE A 49 -0.65 -0.43 -7.27
CA PHE A 49 -1.89 0.30 -6.96
C PHE A 49 -2.79 0.49 -8.19
N ILE A 50 -3.87 -0.28 -8.25
CA ILE A 50 -4.76 -0.32 -9.43
C ILE A 50 -6.20 -0.17 -8.94
N TYR A 51 -6.90 0.88 -9.39
CA TYR A 51 -8.31 1.14 -9.09
C TYR A 51 -8.67 1.12 -7.59
N GLY A 52 -7.78 1.60 -6.73
CA GLY A 52 -7.97 1.58 -5.28
C GLY A 52 -7.52 0.27 -4.60
N CYS A 53 -7.17 -0.77 -5.37
CA CYS A 53 -6.58 -1.99 -4.82
C CYS A 53 -5.08 -1.82 -4.64
N VAL A 54 -4.59 -2.17 -3.44
CA VAL A 54 -3.16 -2.18 -3.10
C VAL A 54 -2.74 -3.64 -2.89
N LYS A 55 -1.87 -4.14 -3.75
CA LYS A 55 -1.34 -5.50 -3.68
C LYS A 55 0.17 -5.48 -3.40
N PRO A 56 0.65 -6.18 -2.35
CA PRO A 56 2.07 -6.17 -2.02
C PRO A 56 2.91 -6.88 -3.09
N ILE A 57 3.97 -6.22 -3.53
CA ILE A 57 5.02 -6.78 -4.40
C ILE A 57 6.21 -7.22 -3.54
N ARG A 58 6.60 -6.37 -2.58
CA ARG A 58 7.70 -6.64 -1.65
C ARG A 58 7.39 -6.06 -0.27
N VAL A 59 7.19 -6.94 0.71
CA VAL A 59 7.03 -6.56 2.12
C VAL A 59 8.40 -6.31 2.72
N PHE A 60 8.53 -5.26 3.53
CA PHE A 60 9.74 -5.01 4.30
C PHE A 60 9.69 -5.78 5.62
N ASN A 61 10.79 -6.46 5.95
CA ASN A 61 10.98 -7.10 7.24
C ASN A 61 11.71 -6.10 8.14
N ILE A 62 10.93 -5.25 8.82
CA ILE A 62 11.40 -4.25 9.78
C ILE A 62 10.78 -4.56 11.13
#